data_AF-A0A3S1CQV4-F1
#
_entry.id   AF-A0A3S1CQV4-F1
#
_cell.length_a   1.000
_cell.length_b   1.000
_cell.length_c   1.000
_cell.angle_alpha   90.00
_cell.angle_beta   90.00
_cell.angle_gamma   90.00
#
_symmetry.space_group_name_H-M   'P 1'
#
loop_
_entity.id
_entity.type
_entity.pdbx_description
1 polymer ?
#
loop_
_entity_poly.entity_id
_entity_poly.type
_entity_poly.pdbx_seq_one_letter_code
_entity_poly.pdbx_strand_id
1 'polypeptide(L)' 'MSNLRPSPVAPTVDFDRDGIQHGFLRLPYSRDDSAWGSVMIPICVIRNGNGPAALLTGGNHGDEYEGPLALYDLART' A
#
# COMPACT_ATOMS: atom_id res chain seq x y z
N MET A 1 4.42 16.77 -21.37
CA MET A 1 4.02 15.68 -20.43
C MET A 1 2.66 15.17 -20.90
N SER A 2 2.49 13.86 -21.06
CA SER A 2 1.22 13.27 -21.50
C SER A 2 0.09 13.61 -20.52
N ASN A 3 -1.06 14.02 -21.04
CA ASN A 3 -2.27 14.30 -20.27
C ASN A 3 -2.93 12.98 -19.81
N LEU A 4 -2.27 12.27 -18.89
CA LEU A 4 -2.80 11.04 -18.30
C LEU A 4 -3.72 11.38 -17.14
N ARG A 5 -4.80 10.62 -17.02
CA ARG A 5 -5.71 10.75 -15.88
C ARG A 5 -4.98 10.36 -14.59
N PRO A 6 -5.21 11.05 -13.47
CA PRO A 6 -4.69 10.62 -12.17
C PRO A 6 -5.15 9.21 -11.80
N SER A 7 -4.32 8.50 -11.03
CA SER A 7 -4.72 7.22 -10.43
C SER A 7 -5.90 7.41 -9.49
N PRO A 8 -6.90 6.51 -9.49
CA PRO A 8 -7.98 6.54 -8.50
C PRO A 8 -7.55 6.02 -7.12
N VAL A 9 -6.36 5.40 -7.02
CA VAL A 9 -5.83 4.87 -5.77
C VAL A 9 -5.38 6.02 -4.86
N ALA A 10 -5.91 6.05 -3.64
CA ALA A 10 -5.56 7.05 -2.64
C ALA A 10 -4.91 6.39 -1.42
N PRO A 11 -3.69 6.79 -1.01
CA PRO A 11 -3.08 6.30 0.22
C PRO A 11 -3.80 6.87 1.44
N THR A 12 -3.84 6.10 2.54
CA THR A 12 -4.26 6.58 3.86
C THR A 12 -3.06 6.92 4.76
N VAL A 13 -1.84 6.85 4.21
CA VAL A 13 -0.57 7.15 4.88
C VAL A 13 0.05 8.40 4.28
N ASP A 14 0.91 9.06 5.05
CA ASP A 14 1.71 10.19 4.60
C ASP A 14 3.14 9.71 4.33
N PHE A 15 3.55 9.63 3.06
CA PHE A 15 4.89 9.15 2.69
C PHE A 15 6.03 10.05 3.17
N ASP A 16 5.73 11.28 3.57
CA ASP A 16 6.73 12.26 4.01
C ASP A 16 6.91 12.37 5.51
N ARG A 17 6.01 11.76 6.30
CA ARG A 17 6.09 11.80 7.75
C ARG A 17 7.05 10.74 8.30
N ASP A 18 8.00 11.17 9.12
CA ASP A 18 8.87 10.27 9.91
C ASP A 18 8.04 9.41 10.89
N GLY A 19 8.59 8.23 11.22
CA GLY A 19 7.96 7.23 12.06
C GLY A 19 7.45 6.01 11.29
N ILE A 20 6.63 5.21 11.96
CA ILE A 20 6.00 4.00 11.42
C ILE A 20 4.51 4.29 11.18
N GLN A 21 4.00 3.92 10.02
CA GLN A 21 2.62 4.13 9.64
C GLN A 21 2.04 2.87 9.01
N HIS A 22 0.93 2.40 9.58
CA HIS A 22 0.15 1.28 9.06
C HIS A 22 -1.13 1.83 8.43
N GLY A 23 -1.43 1.42 7.20
CA GLY A 23 -2.62 1.90 6.50
C GLY A 23 -2.89 1.13 5.23
N PHE A 24 -3.54 1.81 4.27
CA PHE A 24 -4.00 1.20 3.05
C PHE A 24 -3.77 2.10 1.83
N LEU A 25 -3.55 1.47 0.68
CA LEU A 25 -3.83 2.07 -0.61
C LEU A 25 -5.30 1.74 -0.94
N ARG A 26 -6.17 2.75 -0.85
CA ARG A 26 -7.60 2.60 -1.10
C ARG A 26 -7.87 2.69 -2.60
N LEU A 27 -8.29 1.59 -3.21
CA LEU A 27 -8.75 1.51 -4.59
C LEU A 27 -10.28 1.50 -4.62
N PRO A 28 -10.96 2.55 -5.14
CA PRO A 28 -12.39 2.51 -5.37
C PRO A 28 -12.78 1.32 -6.24
N TYR A 29 -13.75 0.53 -5.78
CA TYR A 29 -14.22 -0.66 -6.49
C TYR A 29 -15.71 -0.84 -6.24
N SER A 30 -16.50 -0.42 -7.24
CA SER A 30 -17.96 -0.60 -7.28
C SER A 30 -18.30 -2.01 -7.75
N ARG A 31 -19.22 -2.66 -7.04
CA ARG A 31 -19.75 -3.99 -7.39
C ARG A 31 -21.15 -4.18 -6.77
N ASP A 32 -21.85 -5.24 -7.15
CA ASP A 32 -23.26 -5.47 -6.77
C ASP A 32 -23.51 -5.41 -5.25
N ASP A 33 -22.58 -5.94 -4.45
CA ASP A 33 -22.68 -5.96 -2.99
C ASP A 33 -22.23 -4.65 -2.31
N SER A 34 -21.66 -3.70 -3.07
CA SER A 34 -21.06 -2.48 -2.53
C SER A 34 -20.89 -1.40 -3.60
N ALA A 35 -21.93 -0.59 -3.81
CA ALA A 35 -21.97 0.48 -4.81
C ALA A 35 -20.83 1.52 -4.69
N TRP A 36 -20.39 1.85 -3.47
CA TRP A 36 -19.23 2.71 -3.20
C TRP A 36 -18.15 1.97 -2.40
N GLY A 37 -17.84 0.75 -2.82
CA GLY A 37 -16.82 -0.09 -2.19
C GLY A 37 -15.39 0.35 -2.46
N SER A 38 -14.46 -0.30 -1.78
CA SER A 38 -13.02 -0.17 -2.03
C SER A 38 -12.30 -1.48 -1.74
N VAL A 39 -11.25 -1.76 -2.51
CA VAL A 39 -10.21 -2.72 -2.13
C VAL A 39 -9.17 -1.97 -1.29
N MET A 40 -8.92 -2.46 -0.08
CA MET A 40 -8.01 -1.86 0.88
C MET A 40 -6.68 -2.62 0.87
N ILE A 41 -5.76 -2.22 -0.01
CA ILE A 41 -4.46 -2.90 -0.16
C ILE A 41 -3.56 -2.47 1.01
N PRO A 42 -3.08 -3.38 1.87
CA PRO A 42 -2.26 -3.01 3.03
C PRO A 42 -0.94 -2.34 2.62
N ILE A 43 -0.52 -1.32 3.37
CA ILE A 43 0.80 -0.70 3.24
C ILE A 43 1.34 -0.32 4.62
N CYS A 44 2.64 -0.53 4.81
CA CYS A 44 3.41 0.01 5.93
C CYS A 44 4.49 0.94 5.38
N VAL A 45 4.63 2.13 5.97
CA VAL A 45 5.69 3.09 5.64
C VAL A 45 6.52 3.33 6.90
N ILE A 46 7.82 3.07 6.79
CA ILE A 46 8.81 3.31 7.85
C ILE A 46 9.78 4.35 7.31
N ARG A 47 9.84 5.52 7.95
CA ARG A 47 10.72 6.63 7.57
C ARG A 47 11.44 7.18 8.79
N ASN A 48 12.74 7.47 8.64
CA ASN A 48 13.53 8.12 9.69
C ASN A 48 14.66 8.94 9.07
N GLY A 49 14.41 10.23 8.83
CA GLY A 49 15.39 11.14 8.26
C GLY A 49 15.65 10.92 6.76
N ASN A 50 16.89 11.15 6.33
CA ASN A 50 17.27 11.13 4.90
C ASN A 50 18.05 9.85 4.55
N GLY A 51 17.64 9.20 3.46
CA GLY A 51 18.29 7.99 2.94
C GLY A 51 17.57 7.47 1.68
N PRO A 52 18.08 6.39 1.06
CA PRO A 52 17.38 5.76 -0.06
C PRO A 52 16.07 5.12 0.42
N ALA A 53 15.07 5.09 -0.47
CA ALA A 53 13.83 4.36 -0.26
C ALA A 53 13.90 2.98 -0.91
N ALA A 54 13.47 1.94 -0.19
CA ALA A 54 13.25 0.62 -0.74
C ALA A 54 11.73 0.35 -0.80
N LEU A 55 11.26 -0.18 -1.94
CA LEU A 55 9.90 -0.67 -2.11
C LEU A 55 9.94 -2.20 -2.08
N LEU A 56 9.22 -2.79 -1.12
CA LEU A 56 9.12 -4.23 -0.94
C LEU A 56 7.68 -4.65 -1.17
N THR A 57 7.45 -5.62 -2.06
CA THR A 57 6.11 -6.11 -2.40
C THR A 57 6.06 -7.63 -2.27
N GLY A 58 4.97 -8.14 -1.73
CA GLY A 58 4.67 -9.58 -1.66
C GLY A 58 3.25 -9.82 -2.15
N GLY A 59 2.92 -11.07 -2.48
CA GLY A 59 1.60 -11.43 -2.98
C GLY A 59 1.35 -10.92 -4.39
N ASN A 60 2.41 -10.86 -5.22
CA ASN A 60 2.27 -10.57 -6.64
C ASN A 60 1.35 -11.61 -7.31
N HIS A 61 1.55 -12.88 -6.95
CA HIS A 61 0.55 -13.93 -7.13
C HIS A 61 -0.07 -14.29 -5.78
N GLY A 62 -1.36 -14.62 -5.78
CA GLY A 62 -2.14 -14.86 -4.55
C GLY A 62 -1.83 -16.17 -3.85
N ASP A 63 -1.02 -17.03 -4.47
CA ASP A 63 -0.60 -18.35 -4.02
C ASP A 63 0.90 -18.45 -3.70
N GLU A 64 1.62 -17.33 -3.68
CA GLU A 64 3.04 -17.22 -3.29
C GLU A 64 3.17 -16.56 -1.90
N TYR A 65 3.61 -17.31 -0.89
CA TYR A 65 3.42 -16.92 0.53
C TYR A 65 4.68 -16.44 1.24
N GLU A 66 5.86 -16.78 0.74
CA GLU A 66 7.15 -16.43 1.36
C GLU A 66 7.32 -14.91 1.49
N GLY A 67 6.99 -14.18 0.43
CA GLY A 67 7.03 -12.72 0.40
C GLY A 67 6.06 -12.07 1.40
N PRO A 68 4.73 -12.32 1.31
CA PRO A 68 3.76 -11.82 2.28
C PRO A 68 4.11 -12.12 3.73
N LEU A 69 4.57 -13.33 4.04
CA LEU A 69 4.91 -13.72 5.41
C LEU A 69 6.10 -12.89 5.94
N ALA A 70 7.19 -12.82 5.18
CA ALA A 70 8.38 -12.07 5.57
C ALA A 70 8.08 -10.56 5.70
N LEU A 71 7.28 -10.00 4.81
CA LEU A 71 6.93 -8.57 4.83
C LEU A 71 5.94 -8.22 5.93
N TYR A 72 5.00 -9.12 6.27
CA TYR A 72 4.15 -8.95 7.43
C TYR A 72 4.98 -8.92 8.73
N ASP A 73 5.94 -9.84 8.87
CA ASP A 73 6.82 -9.86 10.04
C ASP A 73 7.70 -8.62 10.15
N LEU A 74 8.19 -8.09 9.02
CA LEU A 74 8.92 -6.82 9.00
C LEU A 74 8.01 -5.64 9.38
N ALA A 75 6.77 -5.63 8.89
CA ALA A 75 5.85 -4.52 9.05
C ALA A 75 5.18 -4.47 10.43
N ARG A 76 5.07 -5.57 11.19
CA ARG A 76 4.36 -5.60 12.50
C ARG A 76 5.11 -4.94 13.68
N THR A 77 6.01 -4.00 13.38
CA THR A 77 6.78 -3.23 14.37
C THR A 77 5.96 -2.09 14.99
#